data_AF-A0A2N7PLV5-F1
#
_entry.id   AF-A0A2N7PLV5-F1
#
_cell.length_a   1.000
_cell.length_b   1.000
_cell.length_c   1.000
_cell.angle_alpha   90.00
_cell.angle_beta   90.00
_cell.angle_gamma   90.00
#
_symmetry.space_group_name_H-M   'P 1'
#
loop_
_entity.id
_entity.type
_entity.pdbx_description
1 polymer ?
#
loop_
_entity_poly.entity_id
_entity_poly.type
_entity_poly.pdbx_seq_one_letter_code
_entity_poly.pdbx_strand_id
1 'polypeptide(L)'
;MAKALRELFISGESSMTRAFTLSLFIAVLGISYLKLAKVLDPHFYILPTFMVISLIGGILFGLGMVLADSCALSILWKLGEGQIKLLIVGISFILVNSVTDKYINKVQELLEENFVKNIFLPEYLTYKGAVFLIIGVIFVCLIFTEWSKKSKRFVIKI
;
A
#
# COMPACT_ATOMS: atom_id res chain seq x y z
N MET A 1 5.32 -3.76 -7.23
CA MET A 1 5.54 -3.77 -5.76
C MET A 1 5.93 -5.15 -5.25
N ALA A 2 5.10 -6.20 -5.41
CA ALA A 2 5.48 -7.56 -4.99
C ALA A 2 6.77 -8.09 -5.64
N LYS A 3 7.00 -7.78 -6.93
CA LYS A 3 8.26 -8.11 -7.62
C LYS A 3 9.48 -7.51 -6.93
N ALA A 4 9.40 -6.26 -6.47
CA ALA A 4 10.52 -5.59 -5.79
C ALA A 4 10.87 -6.29 -4.46
N LEU A 5 9.86 -6.69 -3.67
CA LEU A 5 10.09 -7.47 -2.45
C LEU A 5 10.64 -8.87 -2.78
N ARG A 6 10.09 -9.54 -3.79
CA ARG A 6 10.56 -10.85 -4.22
C ARG A 6 12.02 -10.82 -4.69
N GLU A 7 12.39 -9.84 -5.52
CA GLU A 7 13.76 -9.67 -6.03
C GLU A 7 14.74 -9.28 -4.94
N LEU A 8 14.29 -8.53 -3.91
CA LEU A 8 15.12 -8.22 -2.76
C LEU A 8 15.57 -9.49 -2.01
N PHE A 9 14.68 -10.49 -1.87
CA PHE A 9 14.99 -11.74 -1.17
C PHE A 9 15.60 -12.81 -2.08
N ILE A 10 15.14 -12.96 -3.32
CA ILE A 10 15.61 -14.01 -4.24
C ILE A 10 16.89 -13.59 -4.96
N SER A 11 16.86 -12.45 -5.65
CA SER A 11 17.97 -12.01 -6.52
C SER A 11 19.03 -11.19 -5.77
N GLY A 12 18.67 -10.63 -4.61
CA GLY A 12 19.52 -9.67 -3.87
C GLY A 12 19.65 -8.31 -4.58
N GLU A 13 18.88 -8.07 -5.63
CA GLU A 13 18.86 -6.79 -6.34
C GLU A 13 17.92 -5.81 -5.61
N SER A 14 18.50 -4.73 -5.08
CA SER A 14 17.73 -3.71 -4.34
C SER A 14 17.31 -2.51 -5.17
N SER A 15 17.60 -2.48 -6.48
CA SER A 15 17.35 -1.31 -7.34
C SER A 15 15.86 -0.93 -7.39
N MET A 16 14.98 -1.90 -7.68
CA MET A 16 13.54 -1.66 -7.75
C MET A 16 12.94 -1.30 -6.38
N THR A 17 13.41 -1.96 -5.32
CA THR A 17 12.93 -1.69 -3.95
C THR A 17 13.32 -0.29 -3.51
N ARG A 18 14.56 0.14 -3.78
CA ARG A 18 15.02 1.50 -3.46
C ARG A 18 14.25 2.56 -4.24
N ALA A 19 14.01 2.35 -5.54
CA ALA A 19 13.22 3.27 -6.34
C ALA A 19 11.79 3.43 -5.78
N PHE A 20 11.18 2.31 -5.36
CA PHE A 20 9.87 2.32 -4.72
C PHE A 20 9.88 3.01 -3.34
N THR A 21 10.86 2.74 -2.48
CA THR A 21 10.95 3.38 -1.17
C THR A 21 11.19 4.90 -1.29
N LEU A 22 11.99 5.33 -2.27
CA LEU A 22 12.21 6.75 -2.55
C LEU A 22 10.96 7.45 -3.11
N SER A 23 10.20 6.79 -4.00
CA SER A 23 8.95 7.38 -4.50
C SER A 23 7.91 7.53 -3.38
N LEU A 24 7.85 6.56 -2.46
CA LEU A 24 7.01 6.64 -1.26
C LEU A 24 7.43 7.80 -0.36
N PHE A 25 8.74 8.00 -0.16
CA PHE A 25 9.28 9.11 0.62
C PHE A 25 8.85 10.47 0.05
N ILE A 26 9.00 10.66 -1.25
CA ILE A 26 8.64 11.90 -1.94
C ILE A 26 7.13 12.14 -1.86
N ALA A 27 6.30 11.09 -2.02
CA ALA A 27 4.86 11.19 -1.90
C ALA A 27 4.42 11.62 -0.48
N VAL A 28 4.99 10.99 0.55
CA VAL A 28 4.70 11.34 1.95
C VAL A 28 5.10 12.79 2.25
N LEU A 29 6.27 13.24 1.80
CA LEU A 29 6.70 14.63 1.97
C LEU A 29 5.76 15.61 1.25
N GLY A 30 5.38 15.31 0.01
CA GLY A 30 4.47 16.16 -0.78
C GLY A 30 3.09 16.30 -0.11
N ILE A 31 2.48 15.19 0.31
CA ILE A 31 1.18 15.20 0.98
C ILE A 31 1.28 15.90 2.35
N SER A 32 2.37 15.68 3.08
CA SER A 32 2.59 16.33 4.38
C SER A 32 2.76 17.84 4.22
N TYR A 33 3.47 18.29 3.19
CA TYR A 33 3.64 19.71 2.89
C TYR A 33 2.31 20.36 2.52
N LEU A 34 1.49 19.73 1.66
CA LEU A 34 0.18 20.24 1.28
C LEU A 34 -0.77 20.39 2.48
N LYS A 35 -0.73 19.45 3.42
CA LYS A 35 -1.51 19.50 4.67
C LYS A 35 -1.00 20.56 5.65
N LEU A 36 0.32 20.79 5.73
CA LEU A 36 0.89 21.87 6.55
C LEU A 36 0.62 23.26 5.96
N ALA A 37 0.60 23.38 4.64
CA ALA A 37 0.29 24.61 3.91
C ALA A 37 -1.21 24.99 3.98
N LYS A 38 -2.03 24.21 4.70
CA LYS A 38 -3.50 24.38 4.84
C LYS A 38 -4.26 24.39 3.51
N VAL A 39 -3.67 23.86 2.44
CA VAL A 39 -4.33 23.69 1.14
C VAL A 39 -5.32 22.52 1.20
N LEU A 40 -5.05 21.55 2.08
CA LEU A 40 -5.85 20.35 2.29
C LEU A 40 -6.17 20.19 3.78
N ASP A 41 -7.41 19.87 4.12
CA ASP A 41 -7.80 19.60 5.49
C ASP A 41 -6.96 18.45 6.08
N PRO A 42 -6.50 18.56 7.35
CA PRO A 42 -5.67 17.53 7.97
C PRO A 42 -6.35 16.16 7.96
N HIS A 43 -7.67 16.12 8.17
CA HIS A 43 -8.51 14.91 8.19
C HIS A 43 -8.96 14.45 6.79
N PHE A 44 -8.66 15.21 5.73
CA PHE A 44 -9.01 14.80 4.39
C PHE A 44 -8.28 13.51 4.04
N TYR A 45 -9.07 12.49 3.67
CA TYR A 45 -8.59 11.16 3.24
C TYR A 45 -7.78 10.38 4.30
N ILE A 46 -8.07 10.57 5.59
CA ILE A 46 -7.59 9.68 6.64
C ILE A 46 -8.65 8.60 6.87
N LEU A 47 -8.49 7.45 6.21
CA LEU A 47 -9.42 6.33 6.36
C LEU A 47 -9.08 5.55 7.66
N PRO A 48 -10.09 5.20 8.48
CA PRO A 48 -9.88 4.30 9.61
C PRO A 48 -9.66 2.88 9.08
N THR A 49 -8.41 2.49 8.85
CA THR A 49 -8.08 1.24 8.15
C THR A 49 -7.64 0.11 9.09
N PHE A 50 -7.44 0.36 10.40
CA PHE A 50 -6.98 -0.66 11.34
C PHE A 50 -8.11 -1.52 11.91
N MET A 51 -8.87 -2.17 11.04
CA MET A 51 -9.86 -3.18 11.43
C MET A 51 -9.48 -4.56 10.88
N VAL A 52 -9.94 -5.62 11.55
CA VAL A 52 -9.79 -7.02 11.12
C VAL A 52 -10.21 -7.23 9.66
N ILE A 53 -11.20 -6.48 9.17
CA ILE A 53 -11.67 -6.49 7.78
C ILE A 53 -10.56 -6.08 6.82
N SER A 54 -9.76 -5.06 7.14
CA SER A 54 -8.64 -4.61 6.30
C SER A 54 -7.53 -5.66 6.23
N LEU A 55 -7.26 -6.35 7.35
CA LEU A 55 -6.28 -7.44 7.38
C LEU A 55 -6.70 -8.58 6.45
N ILE A 56 -7.95 -9.03 6.56
CA ILE A 56 -8.53 -10.09 5.73
C ILE A 56 -8.57 -9.64 4.25
N GLY A 57 -9.03 -8.42 3.99
CA GLY A 57 -9.08 -7.84 2.66
C GLY A 57 -7.69 -7.75 2.01
N GLY A 58 -6.67 -7.36 2.77
CA GLY A 58 -5.28 -7.32 2.30
C GLY A 58 -4.73 -8.69 1.90
N ILE A 59 -5.06 -9.74 2.66
CA ILE A 59 -4.67 -11.13 2.33
C ILE A 59 -5.36 -11.59 1.04
N LEU A 60 -6.67 -11.41 0.93
CA LEU A 60 -7.45 -11.75 -0.27
C LEU A 60 -6.97 -10.98 -1.50
N PHE A 61 -6.70 -9.68 -1.35
CA PHE A 61 -6.17 -8.84 -2.41
C PHE A 61 -4.77 -9.31 -2.85
N GLY A 62 -3.88 -9.64 -1.91
CA GLY A 62 -2.57 -10.18 -2.19
C GLY A 62 -2.63 -11.50 -2.96
N LEU A 63 -3.54 -12.40 -2.57
CA LEU A 63 -3.76 -13.67 -3.25
C LEU A 63 -4.27 -13.47 -4.68
N GLY A 64 -5.22 -12.55 -4.88
CA GLY A 64 -5.68 -12.14 -6.21
C GLY A 64 -4.57 -11.57 -7.08
N MET A 65 -3.67 -10.76 -6.51
CA MET A 65 -2.54 -10.18 -7.24
C MET A 65 -1.56 -11.26 -7.74
N VAL A 66 -1.36 -12.34 -6.99
CA VAL A 66 -0.52 -13.48 -7.42
C VAL A 66 -1.20 -14.27 -8.54
N LEU A 67 -2.52 -14.50 -8.45
CA LEU A 67 -3.26 -15.23 -9.48
C LEU A 67 -3.39 -14.45 -10.80
N ALA A 68 -3.58 -13.13 -10.72
CA ALA A 68 -3.75 -12.26 -11.88
C ALA A 68 -2.42 -11.79 -12.51
N ASP A 69 -1.28 -12.03 -11.85
CA ASP A 69 0.06 -11.52 -12.22
C ASP A 69 0.09 -10.00 -12.50
N SER A 70 -0.78 -9.24 -11.83
CA SER A 70 -0.92 -7.81 -12.04
C SER A 70 -1.49 -7.08 -10.84
N CYS A 71 -1.01 -5.85 -10.63
CA CYS A 71 -1.53 -4.90 -9.65
C CYS A 71 -2.40 -3.85 -10.36
N ALA A 72 -3.34 -3.21 -9.64
CA ALA A 72 -4.30 -2.25 -10.21
C ALA A 72 -3.67 -1.22 -11.17
N LEU A 73 -2.54 -0.60 -10.80
CA LEU A 73 -1.84 0.36 -11.69
C LEU A 73 -1.20 -0.32 -12.91
N SER A 74 -0.67 -1.53 -12.75
CA SER A 74 -0.02 -2.26 -13.84
C SER A 74 -1.03 -2.77 -14.87
N ILE A 75 -2.27 -3.05 -14.45
CA ILE A 75 -3.38 -3.36 -15.36
C ILE A 75 -3.57 -2.20 -16.34
N LEU A 76 -3.60 -0.95 -15.85
CA LEU A 76 -3.86 0.22 -16.68
C LEU A 76 -2.81 0.45 -17.77
N TRP A 77 -1.52 0.37 -17.43
CA TRP A 77 -0.46 0.60 -18.43
C TRP A 77 -0.31 -0.59 -19.40
N LYS A 78 -0.38 -1.83 -18.91
CA LYS A 78 -0.35 -3.03 -19.78
C LYS A 78 -1.58 -3.10 -20.72
N LEU A 79 -2.72 -2.55 -20.28
CA LEU A 79 -3.88 -2.33 -21.14
C LEU A 79 -3.61 -1.29 -22.22
N GLY A 80 -2.93 -0.19 -21.89
CA GLY A 80 -2.45 0.79 -22.86
C GLY A 80 -1.50 0.20 -23.90
N GLU A 81 -0.72 -0.83 -23.55
CA GLU A 81 0.12 -1.60 -24.47
C GLU A 81 -0.67 -2.61 -25.33
N GLY A 82 -2.00 -2.70 -25.18
CA GLY A 82 -2.87 -3.55 -26.01
C GLY A 82 -3.03 -4.99 -25.51
N GLN A 83 -2.65 -5.30 -24.27
CA GLN A 83 -2.78 -6.66 -23.72
C GLN A 83 -4.24 -6.97 -23.34
N ILE A 84 -5.01 -7.50 -24.30
CA ILE A 84 -6.46 -7.78 -24.15
C ILE A 84 -6.76 -8.69 -22.96
N LYS A 85 -5.85 -9.61 -22.60
CA LYS A 85 -6.02 -10.48 -21.42
C LYS A 85 -6.23 -9.68 -20.11
N LEU A 86 -5.57 -8.53 -19.97
CA LEU A 86 -5.74 -7.68 -18.78
C LEU A 86 -7.03 -6.85 -18.80
N LEU A 87 -7.74 -6.81 -19.93
CA LEU A 87 -9.04 -6.13 -20.02
C LEU A 87 -10.10 -6.90 -19.25
N ILE A 88 -10.11 -8.23 -19.41
CA ILE A 88 -10.98 -9.11 -18.63
C ILE A 88 -10.66 -8.95 -17.13
N VAL A 89 -9.37 -8.99 -16.75
CA VAL A 89 -8.95 -8.83 -15.35
C VAL A 89 -9.38 -7.47 -14.79
N GLY A 90 -9.20 -6.39 -15.56
CA GLY A 90 -9.60 -5.04 -15.16
C GLY A 90 -11.11 -4.90 -14.95
N ILE A 91 -11.91 -5.45 -15.86
CA ILE A 91 -13.38 -5.42 -15.74
C ILE A 91 -13.84 -6.22 -14.52
N SER A 92 -13.31 -7.44 -14.33
CA SER A 92 -13.62 -8.25 -13.15
C SER A 92 -13.23 -7.53 -11.85
N PHE A 93 -12.07 -6.88 -11.83
CA PHE A 93 -11.63 -6.09 -10.68
C PHE A 93 -12.58 -4.94 -10.37
N ILE A 94 -13.02 -4.18 -11.37
CA ILE A 94 -13.97 -3.07 -11.20
C ILE A 94 -15.33 -3.56 -10.70
N LEU A 95 -15.85 -4.64 -11.28
CA LEU A 95 -17.15 -5.20 -10.89
C LEU A 95 -17.14 -5.71 -9.46
N VAL A 96 -16.13 -6.51 -9.10
CA VAL A 96 -15.99 -7.04 -7.74
C VAL A 96 -15.80 -5.89 -6.75
N ASN A 97 -14.93 -4.91 -7.06
CA ASN A 97 -14.70 -3.76 -6.17
C ASN A 97 -15.99 -2.95 -5.93
N SER A 98 -16.78 -2.68 -6.99
CA SER A 98 -18.05 -1.96 -6.89
C SER A 98 -19.09 -2.68 -6.02
N VAL A 99 -19.15 -4.01 -6.13
CA VAL A 99 -20.04 -4.83 -5.31
C VAL A 99 -19.54 -4.84 -3.87
N THR A 100 -18.26 -5.15 -3.66
CA THR A 100 -17.64 -5.26 -2.34
C THR A 100 -17.71 -3.95 -1.55
N ASP A 101 -17.53 -2.80 -2.18
CA ASP A 101 -17.62 -1.49 -1.52
C ASP A 101 -18.98 -1.30 -0.83
N LYS A 102 -20.09 -1.64 -1.52
CA LYS A 102 -21.44 -1.56 -0.94
C LYS A 102 -21.63 -2.51 0.25
N TYR A 103 -21.11 -3.74 0.16
CA TYR A 103 -21.21 -4.71 1.25
C TYR A 103 -20.34 -4.31 2.44
N ILE A 104 -19.11 -3.84 2.21
CA ILE A 104 -18.20 -3.43 3.27
C ILE A 104 -18.73 -2.20 3.99
N ASN A 105 -19.26 -1.19 3.28
CA ASN A 105 -19.84 0.00 3.93
C ASN A 105 -21.00 -0.38 4.88
N LYS A 106 -21.86 -1.31 4.45
CA LYS A 106 -22.96 -1.81 5.29
C LYS A 106 -22.46 -2.62 6.50
N VAL A 107 -21.44 -3.46 6.31
CA VAL A 107 -20.83 -4.24 7.40
C VAL A 107 -20.10 -3.33 8.37
N GLN A 108 -19.41 -2.30 7.87
CA GLN A 108 -18.68 -1.32 8.67
C GLN A 108 -19.63 -0.52 9.57
N GLU A 109 -20.78 -0.06 9.03
CA GLU A 109 -21.81 0.63 9.82
C GLU A 109 -22.32 -0.22 11.00
N LEU A 110 -22.54 -1.52 10.78
CA LEU A 110 -22.96 -2.46 11.83
C LEU A 110 -21.86 -2.77 12.87
N LEU A 111 -20.60 -2.72 12.45
CA LEU A 111 -19.45 -3.02 13.31
C LEU A 111 -19.00 -1.80 14.12
N GLU A 112 -19.18 -0.58 13.60
CA GLU A 112 -18.93 0.67 14.32
C GLU A 112 -19.89 0.85 15.50
N GLU A 113 -21.14 0.35 15.41
CA GLU A 113 -22.08 0.38 16.55
C GLU A 113 -21.69 -0.57 17.70
N ASN A 114 -21.01 -1.69 17.42
CA ASN A 114 -20.87 -2.77 18.39
C ASN A 114 -19.46 -3.03 18.92
N PHE A 115 -18.38 -2.73 18.17
CA PHE A 115 -17.09 -3.37 18.52
C PHE A 115 -15.79 -2.55 18.53
N VAL A 116 -15.60 -1.44 17.81
CA VAL A 116 -14.33 -0.68 17.94
C VAL A 116 -14.49 0.78 17.51
N LYS A 117 -14.18 1.72 18.41
CA LYS A 117 -14.07 3.16 18.14
C LYS A 117 -13.00 3.40 17.08
N ASN A 118 -13.31 4.18 16.03
CA ASN A 118 -12.34 4.57 15.00
C ASN A 118 -11.07 5.14 15.63
N ILE A 119 -9.97 4.38 15.60
CA ILE A 119 -8.69 4.77 16.18
C ILE A 119 -7.91 5.53 15.11
N PHE A 120 -7.99 6.86 15.14
CA PHE A 120 -7.15 7.68 14.29
C PHE A 120 -5.76 7.83 14.93
N LEU A 121 -4.74 7.27 14.28
CA LEU A 121 -3.34 7.47 14.65
C LEU A 121 -2.94 8.95 14.93
N PRO A 122 -3.39 9.95 14.14
CA PRO A 122 -3.05 11.35 14.41
C PRO A 122 -3.72 11.96 15.66
N GLU A 123 -4.76 11.32 16.19
CA GLU A 123 -5.49 11.78 17.38
C GLU A 123 -4.73 11.45 18.67
N TYR A 124 -3.92 10.38 18.65
CA TYR A 124 -3.02 10.01 19.75
C TYR A 124 -1.61 10.61 19.63
N LEU A 125 -1.09 10.81 18.41
CA LEU A 125 0.33 11.18 18.20
C LEU A 125 0.57 12.60 17.66
N THR A 126 -0.48 13.41 17.45
CA THR A 126 -0.43 14.66 16.66
C THR A 126 -0.06 14.39 15.19
N TYR A 127 -0.65 15.14 14.25
CA TYR A 127 -0.38 14.98 12.81
C TYR A 127 1.12 15.01 12.45
N LYS A 128 1.90 15.91 13.08
CA LYS A 128 3.36 15.99 12.92
C LYS A 128 4.09 14.73 13.41
N GLY A 129 3.64 14.14 14.53
CA GLY A 129 4.22 12.91 15.08
C GLY A 129 3.93 11.69 14.22
N ALA A 130 2.72 11.60 13.65
CA ALA A 130 2.36 10.54 12.71
C ALA A 130 3.24 10.59 11.43
N VAL A 131 3.45 11.78 10.86
CA VAL A 131 4.34 11.97 9.71
C VAL A 131 5.78 11.60 10.05
N PHE A 132 6.27 11.99 11.23
CA PHE A 132 7.61 11.64 11.69
C PHE A 132 7.80 10.12 11.82
N LEU A 133 6.81 9.40 12.36
CA LEU A 133 6.83 7.94 12.45
C LEU A 133 6.92 7.31 11.05
N ILE A 134 6.10 7.76 10.10
CA ILE A 134 6.11 7.24 8.73
C ILE A 134 7.48 7.46 8.08
N ILE A 135 8.05 8.66 8.22
CA ILE A 135 9.40 8.96 7.73
C ILE A 135 10.44 8.05 8.40
N GLY A 136 10.32 7.81 9.70
CA GLY A 136 11.18 6.88 10.43
C GLY A 136 11.12 5.45 9.88
N VAL A 137 9.92 4.93 9.62
CA VAL A 137 9.74 3.60 9.01
C VAL A 137 10.35 3.54 7.62
N ILE A 138 10.15 4.57 6.80
CA ILE A 138 10.76 4.67 5.46
C ILE A 138 12.29 4.68 5.56
N PHE A 139 12.84 5.42 6.53
CA PHE A 139 14.29 5.47 6.75
C PHE A 139 14.85 4.12 7.18
N VAL A 140 14.18 3.41 8.09
CA VAL A 140 14.53 2.03 8.46
C VAL A 140 14.48 1.10 7.25
N CYS A 141 13.46 1.22 6.39
CA CYS A 141 13.38 0.48 5.14
C CYS A 141 14.54 0.80 4.19
N LEU A 142 14.95 2.06 4.07
CA LEU A 142 16.11 2.44 3.25
C LEU A 142 17.40 1.82 3.80
N ILE A 143 17.63 1.92 5.11
CA ILE A 143 18.78 1.27 5.77
C ILE A 143 18.75 -0.24 5.51
N PHE A 144 17.59 -0.87 5.65
CA PHE A 144 17.41 -2.30 5.38
C PHE A 144 17.73 -2.66 3.92
N THR A 145 17.32 -1.85 2.95
CA THR A 145 17.64 -2.09 1.54
C THR A 145 19.14 -1.97 1.24
N GLU A 146 19.82 -1.00 1.84
CA GLU A 146 21.27 -0.81 1.67
C GLU A 146 22.06 -1.91 2.43
N TRP A 147 21.58 -2.34 3.59
CA TRP A 147 22.14 -3.47 4.33
C TRP A 147 21.98 -4.79 3.58
N SER A 148 20.81 -5.05 2.99
CA SER A 148 20.55 -6.24 2.17
C SER A 148 21.49 -6.29 0.96
N LYS A 149 21.68 -5.15 0.27
CA LYS A 149 22.63 -5.02 -0.85
C LYS A 149 24.07 -5.37 -0.46
N LYS A 150 24.51 -4.93 0.72
CA LYS A 150 25.87 -5.17 1.23
C LYS A 150 26.07 -6.59 1.75
N SER A 151 25.04 -7.18 2.34
CA SER A 151 25.12 -8.46 3.04
C SER A 151 25.15 -9.65 2.09
N LYS A 152 24.43 -9.62 0.95
CA LYS A 152 24.21 -10.78 0.03
C LYS A 152 23.83 -12.12 0.72
N ARG A 153 23.58 -12.12 2.04
CA ARG A 153 23.41 -13.33 2.87
C ARG A 153 22.07 -14.04 2.68
N PHE A 154 21.06 -13.34 2.16
CA PHE A 154 19.72 -13.88 1.99
C PHE A 154 19.41 -14.38 0.57
N VAL A 155 20.40 -14.35 -0.34
CA VAL A 155 20.24 -14.91 -1.68
C VAL A 155 20.12 -16.43 -1.54
N ILE A 156 18.90 -16.93 -1.67
CA ILE A 156 18.64 -18.36 -1.82
C ILE A 156 19.24 -18.73 -3.19
N LYS A 157 20.40 -19.39 -3.18
CA LYS A 157 20.92 -20.06 -4.39
C LYS A 157 19.95 -21.19 -4.71
N ILE A 158 19.10 -20.96 -5.69
CA ILE A 158 18.34 -22.01 -6.39
C ILE A 158 19.23 -22.53 -7.51
#